data_AF-A0A9P6DDA3-F1
#
_entry.id   AF-A0A9P6DDA3-F1
#
_cell.length_a   1.000
_cell.length_b   1.000
_cell.length_c   1.000
_cell.angle_alpha   90.00
_cell.angle_beta   90.00
_cell.angle_gamma   90.00
#
_symmetry.space_group_name_H-M   'P 1'
#
loop_
_entity.id
_entity.type
_entity.pdbx_description
1 polymer ?
#
loop_
_entity_poly.entity_id
_entity_poly.type
_entity_poly.pdbx_seq_one_letter_code
_entity_poly.pdbx_strand_id
1 'polypeptide(L)'
;MSSSNAAVISAGGHVRALHNFLHGSKRELTWTEEVVEVSQPEKCTLWHVTAVVDGEPLGSGSGPRLKTAKARAAEITRREFEYSKLTRYDQADLIATDRTHSGIVSDPRIS
;
A
#
# COMPACT_ATOMS: atom_id res chain seq x y z
N MET A 1 -4.76 -21.75 20.38
CA MET A 1 -3.70 -20.72 20.30
C MET A 1 -3.17 -20.73 18.86
N SER A 2 -3.76 -19.91 17.97
CA SER A 2 -3.28 -19.83 16.59
C SER A 2 -2.09 -18.89 16.54
N SER A 3 -0.90 -19.45 16.44
CA SER A 3 0.32 -18.72 16.14
C SER A 3 0.22 -18.16 14.72
N SER A 4 -0.10 -16.87 14.60
CA SER A 4 0.04 -16.13 13.35
C SER A 4 1.51 -16.17 12.95
N ASN A 5 1.85 -17.05 12.01
CA ASN A 5 3.13 -17.04 11.30
C ASN A 5 3.23 -15.73 10.52
N ALA A 6 3.62 -14.65 11.20
CA ALA A 6 4.19 -13.48 10.55
C ALA A 6 5.52 -13.93 9.96
N ALA A 7 5.47 -14.46 8.73
CA ALA A 7 6.66 -14.78 7.96
C ALA A 7 7.56 -13.54 8.01
N VAL A 8 8.70 -13.66 8.68
CA VAL A 8 9.70 -12.60 8.73
C VAL A 8 10.25 -12.50 7.32
N ILE A 9 9.61 -11.67 6.51
CA ILE A 9 10.04 -11.40 5.16
C ILE A 9 11.37 -10.65 5.32
N SER A 10 12.47 -11.33 5.02
CA SER A 10 13.80 -10.68 5.01
C SER A 10 13.79 -9.47 4.07
N ALA A 11 14.72 -8.53 4.23
CA ALA A 11 14.81 -7.34 3.36
C ALA A 11 14.76 -7.66 1.84
N GLY A 12 15.30 -8.82 1.41
CA GLY A 12 15.17 -9.26 0.01
C GLY A 12 13.79 -9.82 -0.37
N GLY A 13 13.05 -10.33 0.61
CA GLY A 13 11.70 -10.85 0.42
C GLY A 13 10.66 -9.77 0.12
N HIS A 14 10.79 -8.57 0.68
CA HIS A 14 9.82 -7.48 0.45
C HIS A 14 9.86 -6.99 -1.00
N VAL A 15 11.07 -6.80 -1.53
CA VAL A 15 11.29 -6.40 -2.93
C VAL A 15 10.74 -7.46 -3.90
N ARG A 16 11.04 -8.74 -3.64
CA ARG A 16 10.55 -9.85 -4.47
C ARG A 16 9.03 -10.00 -4.40
N ALA A 17 8.44 -9.83 -3.21
CA ALA A 17 6.99 -9.88 -3.03
C ALA A 17 6.29 -8.75 -3.81
N LEU A 18 6.81 -7.52 -3.75
CA LEU A 18 6.28 -6.40 -4.52
C LEU A 18 6.41 -6.65 -6.03
N HIS A 19 7.58 -7.10 -6.50
CA HIS A 19 7.79 -7.40 -7.91
C HIS A 19 6.81 -8.46 -8.44
N ASN A 20 6.62 -9.57 -7.70
CA ASN A 20 5.67 -10.61 -8.08
C ASN A 20 4.23 -10.10 -8.11
N PHE A 21 3.85 -9.25 -7.15
CA PHE A 21 2.52 -8.64 -7.09
C PHE A 21 2.25 -7.74 -8.31
N LEU A 22 3.21 -6.89 -8.68
CA LEU A 22 3.08 -5.97 -9.80
C LEU A 22 3.15 -6.69 -11.15
N HIS A 23 4.01 -7.70 -11.28
CA HIS A 23 4.06 -8.55 -12.47
C HIS A 23 2.72 -9.25 -12.74
N GLY A 24 2.07 -9.79 -11.70
CA GLY A 24 0.72 -10.37 -11.81
C GLY A 24 -0.34 -9.34 -12.25
N SER A 25 -0.12 -8.07 -11.97
CA SER A 25 -1.01 -6.96 -12.31
C SER A 25 -0.62 -6.22 -13.60
N LYS A 26 0.43 -6.68 -14.30
CA LYS A 26 1.03 -6.03 -15.48
C LYS A 26 1.41 -4.55 -15.26
N ARG A 27 1.87 -4.24 -14.05
CA ARG A 27 2.33 -2.91 -13.66
C ARG A 27 3.84 -2.81 -13.74
N GLU A 28 4.36 -1.66 -14.11
CA GLU A 28 5.80 -1.40 -14.19
C GLU A 28 6.32 -0.89 -12.84
N LEU A 29 7.47 -1.41 -12.40
CA LEU A 29 8.13 -0.97 -11.17
C LEU A 29 9.52 -0.43 -11.49
N THR A 30 9.75 0.84 -11.17
CA THR A 30 11.06 1.49 -11.23
C THR A 30 11.48 1.99 -9.84
N TRP A 31 12.77 2.23 -9.68
CA TRP A 31 13.35 2.67 -8.41
C TRP A 31 14.13 3.96 -8.61
N THR A 32 13.86 4.94 -7.77
CA THR A 32 14.67 6.15 -7.65
C THR A 32 15.51 6.02 -6.39
N GLU A 33 16.82 6.20 -6.51
CA GLU A 33 17.77 6.00 -5.41
C GLU A 33 18.55 7.31 -5.23
N GLU A 34 18.49 7.89 -4.04
CA GLU A 34 19.23 9.09 -3.69
C GLU A 34 19.98 8.89 -2.37
N VAL A 35 21.14 9.54 -2.27
CA VAL A 35 21.94 9.54 -1.04
C VAL A 35 21.67 10.85 -0.33
N VAL A 36 21.13 10.75 0.89
CA VAL A 36 20.82 11.89 1.74
C VAL A 36 21.87 11.98 2.83
N GLU A 37 22.62 13.07 2.83
CA GLU A 37 23.53 13.40 3.92
C GLU A 37 22.73 14.08 5.04
N VAL A 38 22.58 13.38 6.17
CA VAL A 38 21.91 13.94 7.34
C VAL A 38 22.96 14.64 8.19
N SER A 39 22.84 15.96 8.25
CA SER A 39 23.61 16.79 9.16
C SER A 39 22.97 16.72 10.54
N GLN A 40 23.32 15.75 11.40
CA GLN A 40 23.33 15.80 12.89
C GLN A 40 22.91 14.50 13.61
N PRO A 41 23.46 14.22 14.82
CA PRO A 41 24.59 14.88 15.48
C PRO A 41 25.97 14.41 14.93
N GLU A 42 25.99 13.34 14.14
CA GLU A 42 27.12 12.91 13.31
C GLU A 42 26.71 13.00 11.84
N LYS A 43 27.66 13.30 10.93
CA LYS A 43 27.38 13.23 9.48
C LYS A 43 27.08 11.78 9.13
N CYS A 44 25.81 11.47 8.91
CA CYS A 44 25.35 10.14 8.56
C CYS A 44 24.85 10.13 7.12
N THR A 45 25.36 9.18 6.34
CA THR A 45 24.87 8.92 4.98
C THR A 45 23.71 7.94 5.06
N LEU A 46 22.54 8.37 4.59
CA LEU A 46 21.38 7.49 4.43
C LEU A 46 21.09 7.30 2.94
N TRP A 47 20.71 6.08 2.60
CA TRP A 47 20.06 5.81 1.33
C TRP A 47 18.58 6.13 1.48
N HIS A 48 18.05 6.92 0.56
CA HIS A 48 16.62 7.10 0.37
C HIS A 48 16.24 6.48 -0.97
N VAL A 49 15.24 5.60 -0.95
CA VAL A 49 14.79 4.89 -2.13
C VAL A 49 13.29 5.09 -2.27
N THR A 50 12.84 5.43 -3.47
CA THR A 50 11.44 5.57 -3.81
C THR A 50 11.07 4.52 -4.86
N ALA A 51 9.99 3.78 -4.59
CA ALA A 51 9.36 2.89 -5.55
C ALA A 51 8.35 3.67 -6.39
N VAL A 52 8.56 3.64 -7.70
CA VAL A 52 7.69 4.28 -8.68
C VAL A 52 6.96 3.16 -9.44
N VAL A 53 5.63 3.19 -9.40
CA VAL A 53 4.79 2.18 -10.04
C VAL A 53 3.91 2.86 -11.07
N ASP A 54 4.00 2.41 -12.32
CA ASP A 54 3.27 3.02 -13.46
C ASP A 54 3.51 4.54 -13.60
N GLY A 55 4.71 5.00 -13.24
CA GLY A 55 5.08 6.42 -13.24
C GLY A 55 4.73 7.20 -11.96
N GLU A 56 3.99 6.60 -11.03
CA GLU A 56 3.57 7.24 -9.79
C GLU A 56 4.46 6.82 -8.60
N PRO A 57 4.99 7.77 -7.80
CA PRO A 57 5.75 7.44 -6.59
C PRO A 57 4.79 6.98 -5.50
N LEU A 58 4.83 5.69 -5.14
CA LEU A 58 3.88 5.10 -4.19
C LEU A 58 4.45 4.82 -2.80
N GLY A 59 5.77 4.67 -2.67
CA GLY A 59 6.36 4.42 -1.35
C GLY A 59 7.84 4.70 -1.33
N SER A 60 8.30 5.28 -0.23
CA SER A 60 9.71 5.62 -0.04
C SER A 60 10.23 5.08 1.28
N GLY A 61 11.51 4.72 1.29
CA GLY A 61 12.16 4.12 2.44
C GLY A 61 13.58 4.62 2.59
N SER A 62 13.95 4.97 3.82
CA SER A 62 15.32 5.36 4.17
C SER A 62 16.01 4.29 5.01
N GLY A 63 17.33 4.15 4.83
CA GLY A 63 18.14 3.27 5.65
C GLY A 63 19.65 3.43 5.46
N PRO A 64 20.47 2.83 6.34
CA PRO A 64 21.93 2.95 6.28
C PRO A 64 22.56 2.18 5.09
N ARG A 65 21.78 1.36 4.39
CA ARG A 65 22.21 0.57 3.23
C ARG A 65 21.12 0.62 2.17
N LEU A 66 21.51 0.65 0.89
CA LEU A 66 20.59 0.62 -0.24
C LEU A 66 19.57 -0.52 -0.13
N LYS A 67 20.03 -1.74 0.20
CA LYS A 67 19.15 -2.91 0.36
C LYS A 67 18.07 -2.69 1.43
N THR A 68 18.41 -2.02 2.53
CA THR A 68 17.47 -1.73 3.62
C THR A 68 16.46 -0.66 3.21
N ALA A 69 16.93 0.42 2.58
CA ALA A 69 16.08 1.49 2.05
C ALA A 69 15.07 0.94 1.02
N LYS A 70 15.56 0.13 0.06
CA LYS A 70 14.76 -0.52 -0.98
C LYS A 70 13.74 -1.51 -0.43
N ALA A 71 14.10 -2.28 0.59
CA ALA A 71 13.17 -3.19 1.28
C ALA A 71 12.04 -2.43 1.96
N ARG A 72 12.36 -1.30 2.60
CA ARG A 72 11.39 -0.46 3.30
C ARG A 72 10.45 0.25 2.31
N ALA A 73 10.99 0.78 1.21
CA ALA A 73 10.19 1.31 0.11
C ALA A 73 9.23 0.25 -0.44
N ALA A 74 9.74 -0.97 -0.69
CA ALA A 74 8.92 -2.08 -1.18
C ALA A 74 7.79 -2.47 -0.22
N GLU A 75 8.07 -2.51 1.07
CA GLU A 75 7.06 -2.81 2.10
C GLU A 75 5.95 -1.74 2.13
N ILE A 76 6.32 -0.47 2.14
CA ILE A 76 5.38 0.66 2.17
C ILE A 76 4.49 0.64 0.92
N THR A 77 5.08 0.54 -0.27
CA THR A 77 4.32 0.45 -1.52
C THR A 77 3.35 -0.73 -1.53
N ARG A 78 3.77 -1.90 -1.02
CA ARG A 78 2.90 -3.07 -0.92
C ARG A 78 1.71 -2.81 0.03
N ARG A 79 1.96 -2.15 1.17
CA ARG A 79 0.90 -1.77 2.11
C ARG A 79 -0.08 -0.78 1.49
N GLU A 80 0.37 0.22 0.73
CA GLU A 80 -0.50 1.15 0.02
C GLU A 80 -1.48 0.42 -0.93
N PHE A 81 -0.98 -0.58 -1.66
CA PHE A 81 -1.84 -1.42 -2.48
C PHE A 81 -2.82 -2.30 -1.67
N GLU A 82 -2.42 -2.79 -0.49
CA GLU A 82 -3.30 -3.55 0.41
C GLU A 82 -4.40 -2.65 1.01
N TYR A 83 -4.07 -1.43 1.44
CA TYR A 83 -5.04 -0.47 1.96
C TYR A 83 -6.02 0.03 0.88
N SER A 84 -5.54 0.26 -0.35
CA SER A 84 -6.41 0.62 -1.48
C SER A 84 -7.43 -0.49 -1.82
N LYS A 85 -7.10 -1.76 -1.56
CA LYS A 85 -8.07 -2.85 -1.70
C LYS A 85 -9.12 -2.86 -0.58
N LEU A 86 -8.75 -2.47 0.64
CA LEU A 86 -9.68 -2.43 1.78
C LEU A 86 -10.75 -1.35 1.61
N THR A 87 -10.40 -0.16 1.11
CA THR A 87 -11.35 0.95 0.95
C THR A 87 -12.42 0.69 -0.10
N ARG A 88 -12.16 -0.18 -1.10
CA ARG A 88 -13.19 -0.62 -2.06
C ARG A 88 -14.19 -1.62 -1.48
N TYR A 89 -13.83 -2.35 -0.43
CA TYR A 89 -14.73 -3.30 0.21
C TYR A 89 -15.66 -2.62 1.23
N ASP A 90 -15.19 -1.63 1.98
CA ASP A 90 -16.05 -0.87 2.91
C ASP A 90 -17.12 -0.04 2.18
N GLN A 91 -16.78 0.51 1.00
CA GLN A 91 -17.70 1.37 0.26
C GLN A 91 -18.78 0.58 -0.50
N ALA A 92 -18.56 -0.72 -0.76
CA ALA A 92 -19.57 -1.59 -1.37
C ALA A 92 -20.63 -2.05 -0.34
N ASP A 93 -20.24 -2.29 0.91
CA ASP A 93 -21.16 -2.71 1.98
C ASP A 93 -21.99 -1.53 2.53
N LEU A 94 -21.47 -0.30 2.51
CA LEU A 94 -22.23 0.89 2.91
C LEU A 94 -23.33 1.30 1.90
N ILE A 95 -23.25 0.89 0.64
CA ILE A 95 -24.29 1.18 -0.38
C ILE A 95 -25.41 0.13 -0.33
N ALA A 96 -25.18 -1.04 0.25
CA ALA A 96 -26.17 -2.12 0.32
C ALA A 96 -27.27 -1.88 1.39
N THR A 97 -27.05 -0.98 2.35
CA THR A 97 -27.99 -0.76 3.47
C THR A 97 -28.99 0.39 3.28
N ASP A 98 -28.87 1.20 2.23
CA ASP A 98 -29.73 2.38 2.01
C ASP A 98 -30.83 2.18 0.95
N ARG A 99 -31.08 0.94 0.51
CA ARG A 99 -32.03 0.64 -0.58
C ARG A 99 -33.35 -0.02 -0.18
N THR A 100 -33.81 0.16 1.06
CA THR A 100 -35.14 -0.33 1.49
C THR A 100 -36.06 0.70 2.16
N HIS A 101 -35.74 2.00 2.20
CA HIS A 101 -36.62 3.03 2.80
C HIS A 101 -37.19 4.08 1.82
N SER A 102 -37.37 3.74 0.56
CA SER A 102 -38.21 4.55 -0.35
C SER A 102 -39.12 3.66 -1.21
N GLY A 103 -39.99 2.92 -0.53
CA GLY A 103 -41.19 2.35 -1.11
C GLY A 103 -42.37 3.29 -0.87
N ILE A 104 -42.68 4.11 -1.86
CA ILE A 104 -43.91 4.89 -1.96
C ILE A 104 -45.09 3.90 -1.88
N VAL A 105 -45.96 4.05 -0.88
CA VAL A 105 -47.36 3.62 -1.00
C VAL A 105 -48.19 4.89 -0.98
N SER A 106 -48.52 5.36 -2.18
CA SER A 106 -49.64 6.26 -2.41
C SER A 106 -50.91 5.50 -2.05
N ASP A 107 -51.64 5.96 -1.04
CA ASP A 107 -52.95 5.42 -0.67
C ASP A 107 -54.04 6.21 -1.44
N PRO A 108 -54.78 5.58 -2.39
CA PRO A 108 -55.93 6.19 -3.00
C PRO A 108 -57.22 5.63 -2.38
N ARG A 109 -57.84 6.44 -1.50
CA ARG A 109 -59.21 6.37 -0.92
C ARG A 109 -59.30 5.76 0.48
N ILE A 110 -59.77 6.59 1.44
CA ILE A 110 -60.54 6.37 2.69
C ILE A 110 -60.03 7.46 3.68
N SER A 111 -60.76 8.45 4.20
CA SER A 111 -62.16 8.87 4.18
C SER A 111 -62.24 10.38 4.40
#